data_AF-A0A9X4BLC0-F1
#
_entry.id   AF-A0A9X4BLC0-F1
#
_cell.length_a   1.000
_cell.length_b   1.000
_cell.length_c   1.000
_cell.angle_alpha   90.00
_cell.angle_beta   90.00
_cell.angle_gamma   90.00
#
_symmetry.space_group_name_H-M   'P 1'
#
loop_
_entity.id
_entity.type
_entity.pdbx_description
1 polymer ?
#
loop_
_entity_poly.entity_id
_entity_poly.type
_entity_poly.pdbx_seq_one_letter_code
_entity_poly.pdbx_strand_id
1 'polypeptide(L)'
;MKRLIVAITLVAASTLAAAASPVRIPEASTRYRLALEREAVARFGLDAPIARIAAQIHAESTWEPTAESPYAQGLSQVTPPTAAWLPTVCPEVGPPDPWDAGRSLRAITCYDACP
;
A
#
# COMPACT_ATOMS: atom_id res chain seq x y z
N MET A 1 -40.34 16.25 -20.34
CA MET A 1 -39.19 15.62 -21.03
C MET A 1 -37.87 15.83 -20.27
N LYS A 2 -37.41 17.08 -20.01
CA LYS A 2 -36.16 17.35 -19.26
C LYS A 2 -36.08 16.70 -17.87
N ARG A 3 -37.17 16.71 -17.09
CA ARG A 3 -37.25 16.05 -15.76
C ARG A 3 -37.19 14.52 -15.83
N LEU A 4 -37.70 13.94 -16.93
CA LEU A 4 -37.64 12.49 -17.17
C LEU A 4 -36.22 12.05 -17.52
N ILE A 5 -35.52 12.84 -18.34
CA ILE A 5 -34.13 12.59 -18.73
C ILE A 5 -33.22 12.68 -17.50
N VAL A 6 -33.40 13.71 -16.65
CA VAL A 6 -32.64 13.86 -15.39
C VAL A 6 -32.89 12.69 -14.42
N ALA A 7 -34.14 12.22 -14.31
CA ALA A 7 -34.46 11.06 -13.47
C ALA A 7 -33.81 9.77 -14.01
N ILE A 8 -33.84 9.56 -15.34
CA ILE A 8 -33.22 8.40 -15.99
C ILE A 8 -31.69 8.43 -15.84
N THR A 9 -31.06 9.59 -15.98
CA THR A 9 -29.60 9.72 -15.77
C THR A 9 -29.20 9.53 -14.32
N LEU A 10 -30.00 9.99 -13.35
CA LEU A 10 -29.72 9.76 -11.92
C LEU A 10 -29.84 8.27 -11.53
N VAL A 11 -30.87 7.59 -12.06
CA VAL A 11 -31.09 6.16 -11.79
C VAL A 11 -29.99 5.31 -12.44
N ALA A 12 -29.61 5.61 -13.68
CA ALA A 12 -28.49 4.94 -14.34
C ALA A 12 -27.15 5.15 -13.60
N ALA A 13 -26.91 6.36 -13.05
CA ALA A 13 -25.73 6.64 -12.23
C ALA A 13 -25.73 5.85 -10.91
N SER A 14 -26.90 5.61 -10.29
CA SER A 14 -27.01 4.81 -9.06
C SER A 14 -26.82 3.31 -9.28
N THR A 15 -27.11 2.77 -10.48
CA THR A 15 -26.85 1.37 -10.81
C THR A 15 -25.40 1.10 -11.23
N LEU A 16 -24.63 2.15 -11.55
CA LEU A 16 -23.19 2.07 -11.80
C LEU A 16 -22.35 2.23 -10.51
N ALA A 17 -22.99 2.38 -9.34
CA ALA A 17 -22.34 2.15 -8.06
C ALA A 17 -22.01 0.64 -7.98
N ALA A 18 -20.89 0.27 -8.58
CA ALA A 18 -20.42 -1.08 -8.77
C ALA A 18 -20.55 -1.89 -7.48
N ALA A 19 -21.15 -3.08 -7.59
CA ALA A 19 -20.97 -4.10 -6.58
C ALA A 19 -19.46 -4.34 -6.44
N ALA A 20 -18.85 -3.81 -5.38
CA ALA A 20 -17.45 -4.05 -5.10
C ALA A 20 -17.30 -5.54 -4.79
N SER A 21 -16.58 -6.26 -5.65
CA SER A 21 -16.19 -7.64 -5.34
C SER A 21 -15.44 -7.65 -4.00
N PRO A 22 -15.73 -8.60 -3.10
CA PRO A 22 -15.04 -8.66 -1.82
C PRO A 22 -13.54 -8.82 -2.05
N VAL A 23 -12.75 -7.90 -1.51
CA VAL A 23 -11.28 -7.98 -1.56
C VAL A 23 -10.85 -9.22 -0.80
N ARG A 24 -10.12 -10.12 -1.46
CA ARG A 24 -9.59 -11.34 -0.86
C ARG A 24 -8.24 -11.04 -0.25
N ILE A 25 -8.20 -10.91 1.07
CA ILE A 25 -6.95 -10.72 1.80
C ILE A 25 -6.27 -12.08 2.00
N PRO A 26 -5.03 -12.28 1.52
CA PRO A 26 -4.31 -13.52 1.70
C PRO A 26 -3.89 -13.70 3.16
N GLU A 27 -3.88 -14.94 3.65
CA GLU A 27 -3.46 -15.27 5.02
C GLU A 27 -2.02 -14.80 5.32
N ALA A 28 -1.16 -14.78 4.29
CA ALA A 28 0.21 -14.27 4.36
C ALA A 28 0.31 -12.86 4.95
N SER A 29 -0.72 -12.01 4.76
CA SER A 29 -0.77 -10.67 5.36
C SER A 29 -0.64 -10.67 6.89
N THR A 30 -1.18 -11.70 7.56
CA THR A 30 -1.17 -11.81 9.01
C THR A 30 0.26 -11.93 9.56
N ARG A 31 1.17 -12.53 8.79
CA ARG A 31 2.60 -12.66 9.15
C ARG A 31 3.25 -11.31 9.40
N TYR A 32 2.83 -10.29 8.65
CA TYR A 32 3.46 -8.97 8.64
C TYR A 32 2.72 -7.94 9.49
N ARG A 33 1.52 -8.25 9.99
CA ARG A 33 0.66 -7.30 10.71
C ARG A 33 1.38 -6.58 11.85
N LEU A 34 1.98 -7.33 12.78
CA LEU A 34 2.65 -6.76 13.95
C LEU A 34 3.89 -5.94 13.55
N ALA A 35 4.63 -6.38 12.53
CA ALA A 35 5.78 -5.64 12.03
C ALA A 35 5.33 -4.33 11.39
N LEU A 36 4.32 -4.36 10.52
CA LEU A 36 3.75 -3.17 9.90
C LEU A 36 3.20 -2.19 10.94
N GLU A 37 2.43 -2.66 11.92
CA GLU A 37 1.91 -1.83 13.02
C GLU A 37 3.05 -1.14 13.77
N ARG A 38 4.13 -1.86 14.08
CA ARG A 38 5.30 -1.31 14.78
C ARG A 38 6.00 -0.23 13.96
N GLU A 39 6.32 -0.52 12.70
CA GLU A 39 7.01 0.45 11.84
C GLU A 39 6.13 1.68 11.58
N ALA A 40 4.83 1.48 11.31
CA ALA A 40 3.89 2.57 11.08
C ALA A 40 3.72 3.46 12.31
N VAL A 41 3.55 2.88 13.50
CA VAL A 41 3.45 3.67 14.74
C VAL A 41 4.76 4.37 15.06
N ALA A 42 5.90 3.73 14.83
CA ALA A 42 7.21 4.37 15.03
C ALA A 42 7.38 5.61 14.15
N ARG A 43 6.79 5.63 12.94
CA ARG A 43 6.95 6.74 12.00
C ARG A 43 5.86 7.82 12.07
N PHE A 44 4.62 7.43 12.32
CA PHE A 44 3.44 8.31 12.28
C PHE A 44 2.83 8.59 13.66
N GLY A 45 3.24 7.88 14.71
CA GLY A 45 2.62 7.96 16.03
C GLY A 45 1.33 7.15 16.14
N LEU A 46 0.48 7.46 17.12
CA LEU A 46 -0.73 6.69 17.42
C LEU A 46 -1.79 6.76 16.31
N ASP A 47 -1.77 7.79 15.48
CA ASP A 47 -2.69 8.01 14.36
C ASP A 47 -2.16 7.40 13.04
N ALA A 48 -1.25 6.43 13.12
CA ALA A 48 -0.64 5.82 11.96
C ALA A 48 -1.68 5.26 10.98
N PRO A 49 -1.56 5.54 9.66
CA PRO A 49 -2.52 5.10 8.65
C PRO A 49 -2.30 3.63 8.25
N ILE A 50 -2.25 2.73 9.23
CA ILE A 50 -1.89 1.30 9.09
C ILE A 50 -2.74 0.62 8.02
N ALA A 51 -4.05 0.85 8.02
CA ALA A 51 -4.97 0.24 7.06
C ALA A 51 -4.65 0.68 5.61
N ARG A 52 -4.24 1.94 5.40
CA ARG A 52 -3.88 2.47 4.08
C ARG A 52 -2.57 1.83 3.59
N ILE A 53 -1.56 1.76 4.46
CA ILE A 53 -0.26 1.14 4.12
C ILE A 53 -0.45 -0.36 3.84
N ALA A 54 -1.26 -1.05 4.66
CA ALA A 54 -1.60 -2.46 4.44
C ALA A 54 -2.33 -2.68 3.09
N ALA A 55 -3.24 -1.78 2.73
CA ALA A 55 -3.93 -1.83 1.44
C ALA A 55 -2.97 -1.59 0.27
N GLN A 56 -1.99 -0.70 0.42
CA GLN A 56 -0.94 -0.48 -0.58
C GLN A 56 -0.07 -1.72 -0.75
N ILE A 57 0.45 -2.31 0.33
CA ILE A 57 1.22 -3.58 0.26
C ILE A 57 0.39 -4.68 -0.42
N HIS A 58 -0.90 -4.76 -0.10
CA HIS A 58 -1.79 -5.72 -0.75
C HIS A 58 -1.91 -5.48 -2.26
N ALA A 59 -2.07 -4.23 -2.70
CA ALA A 59 -2.17 -3.87 -4.12
C ALA A 59 -0.84 -4.09 -4.87
N GLU A 60 0.29 -3.81 -4.23
CA GLU A 60 1.62 -3.87 -4.85
C GLU A 60 2.16 -5.30 -4.96
N SER A 61 2.00 -6.13 -3.93
CA SER A 61 2.65 -7.45 -3.89
C SER A 61 1.72 -8.60 -3.55
N THR A 62 0.47 -8.34 -3.18
CA THR A 62 -0.41 -9.36 -2.58
C THR A 62 0.23 -10.05 -1.37
N TRP A 63 1.13 -9.35 -0.66
CA TRP A 63 1.90 -9.86 0.48
C TRP A 63 2.92 -10.95 0.14
N GLU A 64 3.39 -11.01 -1.12
CA GLU A 64 4.48 -11.89 -1.55
C GLU A 64 5.83 -11.15 -1.45
N PRO A 65 6.74 -11.52 -0.53
CA PRO A 65 8.03 -10.84 -0.38
C PRO A 65 8.95 -10.99 -1.58
N THR A 66 8.71 -11.99 -2.44
CA THR A 66 9.43 -12.18 -3.70
C THR A 66 8.72 -11.58 -4.91
N ALA A 67 7.70 -10.73 -4.70
CA ALA A 67 7.01 -10.06 -5.79
C ALA A 67 8.00 -9.19 -6.61
N GLU A 68 7.97 -9.37 -7.92
CA GLU A 68 8.82 -8.64 -8.86
C GLU A 68 8.01 -8.19 -10.07
N SER A 69 8.20 -6.93 -10.44
CA SER A 69 7.75 -6.35 -11.69
C SER A 69 8.98 -5.89 -12.50
N PRO A 70 8.82 -5.46 -13.76
CA PRO A 70 9.93 -4.92 -14.54
C PRO A 70 10.64 -3.71 -13.93
N TYR A 71 10.04 -3.06 -12.92
CA TYR A 71 10.53 -1.80 -12.36
C TYR A 71 10.75 -1.83 -10.84
N ALA A 72 10.19 -2.81 -10.13
CA ALA A 72 10.05 -2.78 -8.68
C ALA A 72 10.04 -4.18 -8.05
N GLN A 73 10.44 -4.24 -6.78
CA GLN A 73 10.72 -5.48 -6.07
C GLN A 73 10.19 -5.46 -4.64
N GLY A 74 9.90 -6.65 -4.10
CA GLY A 74 9.56 -6.83 -2.69
C GLY A 74 8.11 -6.52 -2.34
N LEU A 75 7.80 -6.57 -1.04
CA LEU A 75 6.45 -6.34 -0.51
C LEU A 75 5.91 -4.96 -0.86
N SER A 76 6.79 -3.96 -0.92
CA SER A 76 6.44 -2.57 -1.16
C SER A 76 6.62 -2.12 -2.60
N GLN A 77 7.03 -3.03 -3.51
CA GLN A 77 7.33 -2.70 -4.91
C GLN A 77 8.17 -1.41 -5.04
N VAL A 78 9.23 -1.31 -4.24
CA VAL A 78 10.13 -0.16 -4.30
C VAL A 78 11.06 -0.32 -5.50
N THR A 79 11.17 0.73 -6.31
CA THR A 79 12.10 0.74 -7.46
C THR A 79 13.55 0.83 -7.00
N PRO A 80 14.54 0.32 -7.75
CA PRO A 80 15.94 0.42 -7.36
C PRO A 80 16.43 1.85 -7.08
N PRO A 81 16.07 2.89 -7.90
CA PRO A 81 16.41 4.27 -7.57
C PRO A 81 15.79 4.76 -6.25
N THR A 82 14.51 4.43 -5.99
CA THR A 82 13.86 4.79 -4.73
C THR A 82 14.51 4.08 -3.54
N ALA A 83 14.86 2.80 -3.68
CA ALA A 83 15.55 2.03 -2.65
C ALA A 83 16.91 2.65 -2.30
N ALA A 84 17.65 3.14 -3.30
CA ALA A 84 18.92 3.83 -3.11
C ALA A 84 18.78 5.21 -2.46
N TRP A 85 17.68 5.93 -2.73
CA TRP A 85 17.42 7.27 -2.19
C TRP A 85 16.88 7.25 -0.76
N LEU A 86 16.01 6.30 -0.41
CA LEU A 86 15.33 6.25 0.90
C LEU A 86 16.27 6.38 2.12
N PRO A 87 17.44 5.71 2.18
CA PRO A 87 18.33 5.83 3.34
C PRO A 87 18.92 7.23 3.52
N THR A 88 18.87 8.09 2.49
CA THR A 88 19.34 9.48 2.58
C THR A 88 18.33 10.39 3.29
N VAL A 89 17.06 10.00 3.36
CA VAL A 89 15.97 10.77 4.00
C VAL A 89 15.37 10.06 5.22
N CYS A 90 15.47 8.73 5.30
CA CYS A 90 15.09 7.90 6.44
C CYS A 90 16.18 6.83 6.70
N PRO A 91 17.25 7.20 7.41
CA PRO A 91 18.37 6.29 7.70
C PRO A 91 17.95 4.97 8.38
N GLU A 92 16.85 4.98 9.13
CA GLU A 92 16.27 3.83 9.83
C GLU A 92 15.78 2.70 8.89
N VAL A 93 15.53 2.99 7.61
CA VAL A 93 15.23 1.96 6.61
C VAL A 93 16.38 0.96 6.52
N GLY A 94 17.61 1.45 6.66
CA GLY A 94 18.85 0.68 6.46
C GLY A 94 19.27 0.62 4.99
N PRO A 95 20.27 -0.20 4.65
CA PRO A 95 20.74 -0.31 3.27
C PRO A 95 19.62 -0.75 2.30
N PRO A 96 19.72 -0.45 1.00
CA PRO A 96 18.76 -0.93 0.00
C PRO A 96 18.76 -2.46 -0.05
N ASP A 97 17.63 -3.08 0.28
CA ASP A 97 17.38 -4.51 0.10
C ASP A 97 15.85 -4.72 0.06
N PRO A 98 15.26 -4.76 -1.15
CA PRO A 98 13.81 -4.87 -1.32
C PRO A 98 13.26 -6.26 -1.00
N TRP A 99 14.10 -7.30 -0.97
CA TRP A 99 13.67 -8.68 -0.73
C TRP A 99 13.51 -8.99 0.76
N ASP A 100 14.19 -8.24 1.62
CA ASP A 100 13.94 -8.28 3.06
C ASP A 100 12.59 -7.63 3.38
N ALA A 101 11.66 -8.44 3.87
CA ALA A 101 10.32 -7.99 4.22
C ALA A 101 10.35 -6.86 5.28
N GLY A 102 11.26 -6.91 6.25
CA GLY A 102 11.39 -5.87 7.27
C GLY A 102 11.78 -4.52 6.66
N ARG A 103 12.77 -4.51 5.76
CA ARG A 103 13.16 -3.31 5.00
C ARG A 103 12.06 -2.82 4.09
N SER A 104 11.35 -3.70 3.40
CA SER A 104 10.19 -3.31 2.58
C SER A 104 9.13 -2.56 3.40
N LEU A 105 8.81 -3.05 4.61
CA LEU A 105 7.85 -2.41 5.51
C LEU A 105 8.34 -1.04 6.02
N ARG A 106 9.63 -0.92 6.37
CA ARG A 106 10.22 0.38 6.72
C ARG A 106 10.25 1.35 5.54
N ALA A 107 10.58 0.85 4.35
CA ALA A 107 10.66 1.63 3.13
C ALA A 107 9.31 2.25 2.77
N ILE A 108 8.23 1.47 2.71
CA ILE A 108 6.89 1.99 2.37
C ILE A 108 6.38 2.96 3.43
N THR A 109 6.64 2.67 4.71
CA THR A 109 6.22 3.53 5.82
C THR A 109 6.96 4.88 5.78
N CYS A 110 8.28 4.87 5.52
CA CYS A 110 9.04 6.09 5.33
C CYS A 110 8.57 6.86 4.08
N TYR A 111 8.41 6.17 2.95
CA TYR A 111 8.03 6.78 1.68
C TYR A 111 6.72 7.55 1.80
N ASP A 112 5.72 6.94 2.44
CA ASP A 112 4.40 7.54 2.67
C ASP A 112 4.41 8.68 3.69
N ALA A 113 5.46 8.78 4.51
CA ALA A 113 5.61 9.81 5.53
C ALA A 113 6.51 10.97 5.06
N CYS A 114 7.15 10.84 3.90
CA CYS A 114 7.96 11.89 3.31
C CYS A 114 7.03 13.00 2.77
N PRO A 115 7.31 14.29 3.05
CA PRO A 115 6.56 15.41 2.49
C PRO A 115 6.70 15.52 0.97
#